data_AF-A0A134BDQ5-F1
#
_entry.id   AF-A0A134BDQ5-F1
#
_cell.length_a   1.000
_cell.length_b   1.000
_cell.length_c   1.000
_cell.angle_alpha   90.00
_cell.angle_beta   90.00
_cell.angle_gamma   90.00
#
_symmetry.space_group_name_H-M   'P 1'
#
loop_
_entity.id
_entity.type
_entity.pdbx_description
1 polymer ?
#
loop_
_entity_poly.entity_id
_entity_poly.type
_entity_poly.pdbx_seq_one_letter_code
_entity_poly.pdbx_strand_id
1 'polypeptide(L)'
;MNNKIKRFSVFLSLLIVVLCSITLLTSCDKDIEKTMNAKVTLREKGDRFFVNFYPDNTKSQFIEIDIPKRLNAQTIDLTQQGDWKVIGLGFYGEDGHVPFEKGSYIYINKINDKQIKVAFSIKQYNDGKLIERSQTYEGPISSD
;
A
#
# COMPACT_ATOMS: atom_id res chain seq x y z
N MET A 1 70.10 40.88 -0.26
CA MET A 1 69.86 41.46 -1.60
C MET A 1 68.36 41.53 -1.83
N ASN A 2 67.90 42.73 -2.17
CA ASN A 2 66.63 43.15 -2.76
C ASN A 2 65.33 42.38 -2.42
N ASN A 3 64.36 43.01 -1.74
CA ASN A 3 63.37 43.95 -2.32
C ASN A 3 62.55 43.28 -3.45
N LYS A 4 61.22 43.18 -3.40
CA LYS A 4 60.28 44.30 -3.19
C LYS A 4 58.81 43.81 -3.25
N ILE A 5 57.96 44.52 -2.48
CA ILE A 5 56.59 45.01 -2.81
C ILE A 5 55.47 43.95 -2.82
N LYS A 6 54.66 43.80 -1.75
CA LYS A 6 53.51 44.62 -1.30
C LYS A 6 52.43 44.88 -2.37
N ARG A 7 51.21 44.36 -2.15
CA ARG A 7 49.90 45.06 -2.08
C ARG A 7 48.78 44.01 -2.20
N PHE A 8 48.03 43.71 -1.15
CA PHE A 8 46.80 44.39 -0.69
C PHE A 8 45.69 44.40 -1.75
N SER A 9 44.67 43.56 -1.56
CA SER A 9 43.30 43.75 -2.06
C SER A 9 42.40 42.85 -1.21
N VAL A 10 41.90 43.34 -0.07
CA VAL A 10 40.62 44.05 0.10
C VAL A 10 39.46 43.27 -0.53
N PHE A 11 38.66 42.73 0.39
CA PHE A 11 37.28 42.30 0.21
C PHE A 11 36.49 43.31 -0.65
N LEU A 12 35.87 42.83 -1.73
CA LEU A 12 34.79 43.57 -2.37
C LEU A 12 33.79 42.60 -3.00
N SER A 13 32.70 42.38 -2.26
CA SER A 13 31.31 42.31 -2.73
C SER A 13 31.03 41.73 -4.12
N LEU A 14 30.28 40.61 -4.16
CA LEU A 14 29.00 40.64 -4.88
C LEU A 14 27.97 39.75 -4.18
N LEU A 15 27.06 40.43 -3.50
CA LEU A 15 25.75 40.00 -3.06
C LEU A 15 24.91 39.57 -4.27
N ILE A 16 24.44 38.32 -4.33
CA ILE A 16 23.29 37.94 -5.18
C ILE A 16 22.16 37.50 -4.25
N VAL A 17 21.24 38.43 -4.01
CA VAL A 17 19.99 38.24 -3.30
C VAL A 17 18.96 37.71 -4.30
N VAL A 18 18.43 36.52 -3.99
CA VAL A 18 17.02 36.10 -4.02
C VAL A 18 16.22 36.47 -5.28
N LEU A 19 15.77 35.46 -6.04
CA LEU A 19 14.36 35.22 -6.44
C LEU A 19 14.32 34.13 -7.52
N CYS A 20 14.02 32.89 -7.12
CA CYS A 20 13.24 31.99 -7.96
C CYS A 20 12.17 31.36 -7.10
N SER A 21 11.06 32.08 -7.08
CA SER A 21 9.76 31.66 -6.59
C SER A 21 9.42 30.26 -7.12
N ILE A 22 9.07 29.38 -6.19
CA ILE A 22 7.90 28.48 -6.25
C ILE A 22 7.40 28.20 -7.67
N THR A 23 7.87 27.11 -8.25
CA THR A 23 7.00 26.24 -9.05
C THR A 23 7.08 24.85 -8.44
N LEU A 24 6.18 24.62 -7.47
CA LEU A 24 5.70 23.27 -7.20
C LEU A 24 5.10 22.77 -8.52
N LEU A 25 5.90 22.08 -9.33
CA LEU A 25 5.36 21.26 -10.39
C LEU A 25 4.68 20.07 -9.73
N THR A 26 3.37 20.23 -9.54
CA THR A 26 2.43 19.15 -9.40
C THR A 26 2.57 18.21 -10.61
N SER A 27 2.80 16.93 -10.31
CA SER A 27 2.20 15.77 -10.98
C SER A 27 2.33 15.60 -12.49
N CYS A 28 3.07 14.56 -12.89
CA CYS A 28 2.65 13.69 -13.98
C CYS A 28 3.27 12.29 -13.88
N ASP A 29 3.03 11.58 -12.77
CA ASP A 29 2.87 10.13 -12.91
C ASP A 29 1.44 9.91 -13.39
N LYS A 30 1.31 9.91 -14.71
CA LYS A 30 0.17 9.33 -15.38
C LYS A 30 0.24 7.84 -15.10
N ASP A 31 -0.61 7.38 -14.19
CA ASP A 31 -1.39 6.15 -14.27
C ASP A 31 -2.33 6.05 -13.04
N ILE A 32 -3.15 7.09 -12.82
CA ILE A 32 -4.42 6.89 -12.12
C ILE A 32 -5.41 6.45 -13.20
N GLU A 33 -5.59 5.14 -13.34
CA GLU A 33 -6.89 4.49 -13.58
C GLU A 33 -6.72 2.98 -13.60
N LYS A 34 -6.64 2.35 -12.43
CA LYS A 34 -6.99 0.94 -12.28
C LYS A 34 -7.93 0.71 -11.11
N THR A 35 -9.05 1.45 -11.13
CA THR A 35 -10.16 1.26 -10.18
C THR A 35 -11.51 1.36 -10.88
N MET A 36 -11.70 0.73 -12.04
CA MET A 36 -13.02 0.77 -12.70
C MET A 36 -13.93 -0.42 -12.41
N ASN A 37 -13.44 -1.54 -11.86
CA ASN A 37 -14.28 -2.73 -11.65
C ASN A 37 -14.02 -3.46 -10.31
N ALA A 38 -13.26 -2.90 -9.37
CA ALA A 38 -13.06 -3.61 -8.11
C ALA A 38 -14.37 -3.68 -7.30
N LYS A 39 -14.75 -4.88 -6.85
CA LYS A 39 -15.89 -5.13 -5.96
C LYS A 39 -15.37 -5.63 -4.62
N VAL A 40 -15.92 -5.11 -3.53
CA VAL A 40 -15.65 -5.60 -2.18
C VAL A 40 -16.96 -6.00 -1.54
N THR A 41 -17.04 -7.22 -1.01
CA THR A 41 -18.14 -7.63 -0.14
C THR A 41 -17.60 -7.84 1.27
N LEU A 42 -18.43 -7.50 2.26
CA LEU A 42 -18.11 -7.67 3.67
C LEU A 42 -19.23 -8.48 4.31
N ARG A 43 -18.86 -9.57 4.97
CA ARG A 43 -19.73 -10.33 5.86
C ARG A 43 -19.18 -10.23 7.27
N GLU A 44 -20.08 -9.99 8.22
CA GLU A 44 -19.76 -9.94 9.63
C GLU A 44 -20.40 -11.13 10.34
N LYS A 45 -19.62 -11.91 11.09
CA LYS A 45 -20.15 -13.00 11.93
C LYS A 45 -19.36 -13.05 13.23
N GLY A 46 -20.06 -12.88 14.35
CA GLY A 46 -19.42 -12.77 15.66
C GLY A 46 -18.42 -11.61 15.70
N ASP A 47 -17.20 -11.91 16.14
CA ASP A 47 -16.07 -10.98 16.27
C ASP A 47 -15.18 -10.91 15.02
N ARG A 48 -15.65 -11.40 13.86
CA ARG A 48 -14.85 -11.48 12.63
C ARG A 48 -15.42 -10.70 11.45
N PHE A 49 -14.53 -10.22 10.60
CA PHE A 49 -14.80 -9.69 9.26
C PHE A 49 -14.33 -10.70 8.21
N PHE A 50 -15.22 -11.03 7.28
CA PHE A 50 -14.93 -11.82 6.09
C PHE A 50 -15.06 -10.89 4.89
N VAL A 51 -13.93 -10.50 4.31
CA VAL A 51 -13.84 -9.55 3.21
C VAL A 51 -13.46 -10.29 1.94
N ASN A 52 -14.33 -10.24 0.94
CA ASN A 52 -13.99 -10.70 -0.41
C ASN A 52 -13.63 -9.51 -1.28
N PHE A 53 -12.42 -9.54 -1.83
CA PHE A 53 -11.92 -8.55 -2.76
C PHE A 53 -11.87 -9.14 -4.18
N TYR A 54 -12.60 -8.52 -5.10
CA TYR A 54 -12.69 -8.93 -6.51
C TYR A 54 -12.07 -7.82 -7.38
N PRO A 55 -10.79 -7.92 -7.79
CA PRO A 55 -10.09 -6.87 -8.54
C PRO A 55 -10.78 -6.47 -9.85
N ASP A 56 -11.40 -7.44 -10.52
CA ASP A 56 -12.00 -7.27 -11.86
C ASP A 56 -13.53 -7.46 -11.87
N ASN A 57 -14.20 -7.35 -10.72
CA ASN A 57 -15.64 -7.62 -10.53
C ASN A 57 -16.10 -9.05 -10.90
N THR A 58 -15.18 -10.00 -11.00
CA THR A 58 -15.49 -11.39 -11.37
C THR A 58 -15.21 -12.32 -10.20
N LYS A 59 -16.03 -13.36 -10.03
CA LYS A 59 -15.81 -14.39 -8.99
C LYS A 59 -14.67 -15.34 -9.34
N SER A 60 -14.13 -15.28 -10.56
CA SER A 60 -13.01 -16.13 -10.99
C SER A 60 -11.68 -15.70 -10.41
N GLN A 61 -11.51 -14.44 -10.02
CA GLN A 61 -10.33 -13.97 -9.30
C GLN A 61 -10.78 -13.21 -8.05
N PHE A 62 -10.47 -13.77 -6.88
CA PHE A 62 -10.77 -13.12 -5.61
C PHE A 62 -9.66 -13.36 -4.59
N ILE A 63 -9.66 -12.49 -3.59
CA ILE A 63 -8.92 -12.67 -2.34
C ILE A 63 -9.96 -12.56 -1.22
N GLU A 64 -10.16 -13.66 -0.52
CA GLU A 64 -10.94 -13.73 0.71
C GLU A 64 -10.01 -13.52 1.89
N ILE A 65 -10.41 -12.63 2.78
CA ILE A 65 -9.68 -12.29 3.99
C ILE A 65 -10.60 -12.47 5.17
N ASP A 66 -10.15 -13.21 6.16
CA ASP A 66 -10.81 -13.37 7.44
C ASP A 66 -9.93 -12.78 8.54
N ILE A 67 -10.43 -11.76 9.25
CA ILE A 67 -9.72 -11.12 10.36
C ILE A 67 -10.67 -10.83 11.54
N PRO A 68 -10.17 -10.82 12.78
CA PRO A 68 -10.94 -10.36 13.93
C PRO A 68 -11.16 -8.85 13.84
N LYS A 69 -12.37 -8.40 14.21
CA LYS A 69 -12.80 -6.99 14.19
C LYS A 69 -11.91 -6.08 15.02
N ARG A 70 -11.23 -6.62 16.04
CA ARG A 70 -10.26 -5.87 16.86
C ARG A 70 -9.06 -5.33 16.06
N LEU A 71 -8.79 -5.89 14.87
CA LEU A 71 -7.74 -5.43 13.96
C LEU A 71 -8.25 -4.44 12.90
N ASN A 72 -9.51 -3.98 13.01
CA ASN A 72 -10.03 -2.93 12.14
C ASN A 72 -9.14 -1.68 12.21
N ALA A 73 -8.85 -1.12 11.04
CA ALA A 73 -7.96 0.02 10.84
C ALA A 73 -6.52 -0.20 11.33
N GLN A 74 -6.06 -1.46 11.42
CA GLN A 74 -4.67 -1.80 11.72
C GLN A 74 -4.04 -2.50 10.53
N THR A 75 -2.74 -2.26 10.32
CA THR A 75 -1.94 -3.02 9.36
C THR A 75 -1.49 -4.32 10.02
N ILE A 76 -1.85 -5.44 9.41
CA ILE A 76 -1.47 -6.78 9.84
C ILE A 76 -0.25 -7.20 9.00
N ASP A 77 0.84 -7.55 9.68
CA ASP A 77 2.02 -8.16 9.07
C ASP A 77 1.72 -9.63 8.77
N LEU A 78 1.69 -9.99 7.48
CA LEU A 78 1.35 -11.33 7.03
C LEU A 78 2.54 -12.31 7.08
N THR A 79 3.74 -11.82 7.41
CA THR A 79 4.94 -12.66 7.61
C THR A 79 4.93 -13.38 8.95
N GLN A 80 4.08 -12.95 9.87
CA GLN A 80 3.95 -13.49 11.21
C GLN A 80 2.63 -14.23 11.33
N GLN A 81 2.64 -15.43 11.91
CA GLN A 81 1.38 -16.11 12.20
C GLN A 81 0.52 -15.24 13.12
N GLY A 82 -0.77 -15.20 12.82
CA GLY A 82 -1.74 -14.48 13.63
C GLY A 82 -3.13 -15.07 13.43
N ASP A 83 -4.06 -14.52 14.21
CA ASP A 83 -5.48 -14.83 14.09
C ASP A 83 -6.05 -14.11 12.86
N TRP A 84 -5.71 -14.61 11.68
CA TRP A 84 -6.16 -14.11 10.37
C TRP A 84 -6.00 -15.21 9.32
N LYS A 85 -6.81 -15.16 8.26
CA LYS A 85 -6.74 -16.09 7.12
C LYS A 85 -6.80 -15.31 5.81
N VAL A 86 -6.05 -15.76 4.81
CA VAL A 86 -6.08 -15.19 3.44
C VAL A 86 -6.19 -16.33 2.45
N ILE A 87 -7.24 -16.34 1.62
CA ILE A 87 -7.49 -17.37 0.62
C ILE A 87 -7.66 -16.70 -0.73
N GLY A 88 -6.96 -17.15 -1.76
CA GLY A 88 -7.14 -16.63 -3.11
C GLY A 88 -6.40 -17.46 -4.15
N LEU A 89 -6.61 -17.14 -5.43
CA LEU A 89 -5.89 -17.85 -6.50
C LEU A 89 -4.37 -17.64 -6.37
N GLY A 90 -3.67 -18.72 -6.02
CA GLY A 90 -2.21 -18.71 -5.85
C GLY A 90 -1.73 -18.09 -4.53
N PHE A 91 -2.65 -17.80 -3.60
CA PHE A 91 -2.33 -17.28 -2.28
C PHE A 91 -3.06 -18.06 -1.19
N TYR A 92 -2.32 -18.54 -0.19
CA TYR A 92 -2.90 -19.25 0.94
C TYR A 92 -2.20 -18.83 2.23
N GLY A 93 -3.00 -18.36 3.19
CA GLY A 93 -2.63 -17.99 4.54
C GLY A 93 -3.62 -18.62 5.51
N GLU A 94 -3.07 -19.31 6.51
CA GLU A 94 -3.64 -20.31 7.42
C GLU A 94 -4.43 -21.50 6.80
N ASP A 95 -4.10 -22.71 7.25
CA ASP A 95 -4.41 -24.04 6.70
C ASP A 95 -3.81 -24.40 5.33
N GLY A 96 -2.53 -24.09 5.10
CA GLY A 96 -1.69 -25.01 4.32
C GLY A 96 -0.58 -24.50 3.38
N HIS A 97 0.16 -23.43 3.68
CA HIS A 97 1.65 -23.35 3.57
C HIS A 97 2.22 -21.91 3.38
N VAL A 98 3.39 -21.72 4.00
CA VAL A 98 4.37 -20.60 4.04
C VAL A 98 3.84 -19.28 4.64
N PRO A 99 4.52 -18.71 5.66
CA PRO A 99 4.35 -17.29 5.96
C PRO A 99 4.57 -16.48 4.69
N PHE A 100 3.76 -15.46 4.47
CA PHE A 100 3.96 -14.61 3.31
C PHE A 100 5.34 -13.94 3.37
N GLU A 101 5.89 -13.60 2.20
CA GLU A 101 7.21 -12.99 2.10
C GLU A 101 7.22 -11.58 2.67
N LYS A 102 8.41 -11.10 3.06
CA LYS A 102 8.60 -9.77 3.65
C LYS A 102 7.95 -8.66 2.82
N GLY A 103 7.23 -7.80 3.52
CA GLY A 103 6.46 -6.70 2.92
C GLY A 103 5.02 -7.10 2.56
N SER A 104 4.63 -8.34 2.83
CA SER A 104 3.23 -8.73 2.77
C SER A 104 2.45 -8.19 3.95
N TYR A 105 1.32 -7.54 3.67
CA TYR A 105 0.45 -6.97 4.70
C TYR A 105 -1.00 -6.95 4.24
N ILE A 106 -1.88 -6.78 5.21
CA ILE A 106 -3.26 -6.38 4.96
C ILE A 106 -3.72 -5.27 5.90
N TYR A 107 -4.58 -4.41 5.40
CA TYR A 107 -5.29 -3.38 6.13
C TYR A 107 -6.75 -3.42 5.71
N ILE A 108 -7.63 -3.56 6.70
CA ILE A 108 -9.09 -3.46 6.52
C ILE A 108 -9.59 -2.39 7.47
N ASN A 109 -10.36 -1.44 6.95
CA ASN A 109 -11.06 -0.44 7.75
C ASN A 109 -12.50 -0.32 7.26
N LYS A 110 -13.44 -0.90 8.01
CA LYS A 110 -14.85 -0.59 7.87
C LYS A 110 -15.08 0.83 8.39
N ILE A 111 -15.23 1.78 7.47
CA ILE A 111 -15.42 3.20 7.77
C ILE A 111 -16.82 3.42 8.36
N ASN A 112 -17.82 2.77 7.76
CA ASN A 112 -19.21 2.73 8.22
C ASN A 112 -19.91 1.51 7.61
N ASP A 113 -21.22 1.36 7.83
CA ASP A 113 -22.00 0.20 7.32
C ASP A 113 -22.08 0.10 5.79
N LYS A 114 -21.70 1.16 5.07
CA LYS A 114 -21.76 1.22 3.61
C LYS A 114 -20.40 1.36 2.94
N GLN A 115 -19.34 1.67 3.68
CA GLN A 115 -18.03 2.00 3.12
C GLN A 115 -16.90 1.27 3.81
N ILE A 116 -15.94 0.84 3.02
CA ILE A 116 -14.76 0.10 3.46
C ILE A 116 -13.53 0.57 2.71
N LYS A 117 -12.41 0.57 3.42
CA LYS A 117 -11.08 0.63 2.83
C LYS A 117 -10.37 -0.71 3.01
N VAL A 118 -9.86 -1.26 1.92
CA VAL A 118 -9.06 -2.48 1.91
C VAL A 118 -7.76 -2.14 1.20
N ALA A 119 -6.63 -2.42 1.83
CA ALA A 119 -5.32 -2.32 1.19
C ALA A 119 -4.52 -3.58 1.53
N PHE A 120 -3.86 -4.16 0.54
CA PHE A 120 -3.00 -5.31 0.76
C PHE A 120 -1.81 -5.29 -0.18
N SER A 121 -0.76 -5.95 0.25
CA SER A 121 0.33 -6.45 -0.58
C SER A 121 0.57 -7.88 -0.14
N ILE A 122 0.52 -8.85 -1.05
CA ILE A 122 0.67 -10.26 -0.74
C ILE A 122 1.73 -10.81 -1.68
N LYS A 123 2.79 -11.36 -1.09
CA LYS A 123 3.94 -11.96 -1.76
C LYS A 123 4.08 -13.39 -1.27
N GLN A 124 4.07 -14.37 -2.17
CA GLN A 124 4.23 -15.78 -1.82
C GLN A 124 5.00 -16.51 -2.90
N TYR A 125 5.96 -17.36 -2.51
CA TYR A 125 6.57 -18.30 -3.45
C TYR A 125 5.64 -19.50 -3.67
N ASN A 126 5.38 -19.82 -4.93
CA ASN A 126 4.66 -21.01 -5.36
C ASN A 126 5.46 -21.68 -6.48
N ASP A 127 5.83 -22.95 -6.30
CA ASP A 127 6.69 -23.72 -7.21
C ASP A 127 7.96 -22.97 -7.67
N GLY A 128 8.63 -22.30 -6.73
CA GLY A 128 9.88 -21.55 -7.00
C GLY A 128 9.68 -20.21 -7.70
N LYS A 129 8.44 -19.80 -7.99
CA LYS A 129 8.10 -18.49 -8.55
C LYS A 129 7.49 -17.59 -7.49
N LEU A 130 8.01 -16.37 -7.37
CA LEU A 130 7.37 -15.33 -6.56
C LEU A 130 6.10 -14.85 -7.27
N ILE A 131 4.97 -14.98 -6.58
CA ILE A 131 3.70 -14.38 -6.95
C ILE A 131 3.48 -13.17 -6.03
N GLU A 132 3.22 -12.01 -6.62
CA GLU A 132 2.93 -10.78 -5.89
C GLU A 132 1.64 -10.15 -6.41
N ARG A 133 0.79 -9.69 -5.49
CA ARG A 133 -0.33 -8.80 -5.79
C ARG A 133 -0.46 -7.73 -4.73
N SER A 134 -0.70 -6.50 -5.18
CA SER A 134 -0.94 -5.36 -4.30
C SER A 134 -2.07 -4.52 -4.84
N GLN A 135 -2.99 -4.10 -3.97
CA GLN A 135 -4.07 -3.21 -4.37
C GLN A 135 -4.63 -2.43 -3.19
N THR A 136 -5.20 -1.26 -3.48
CA THR A 136 -6.01 -0.49 -2.54
C THR A 136 -7.39 -0.27 -3.15
N TYR A 137 -8.42 -0.41 -2.32
CA TYR A 137 -9.79 -0.07 -2.60
C TYR A 137 -10.35 0.76 -1.48
N GLU A 138 -11.07 1.82 -1.84
CA GLU A 138 -11.84 2.62 -0.91
C GLU A 138 -13.15 2.95 -1.60
N GLY A 139 -14.26 2.49 -1.04
CA GLY A 139 -15.53 2.58 -1.75
C GLY A 139 -16.68 1.84 -1.06
N PRO A 140 -17.82 1.72 -1.77
CA PRO A 140 -19.01 1.09 -1.22
C PRO A 140 -18.84 -0.42 -0.99
N ILE A 141 -19.33 -0.89 0.15
CA ILE A 141 -19.51 -2.32 0.38
C ILE A 141 -20.63 -2.81 -0.56
N SER A 142 -20.31 -3.80 -1.38
CA SER A 142 -21.23 -4.40 -2.32
C SER A 142 -21.99 -5.56 -1.68
N SER A 143 -23.20 -5.84 -2.18
CA SER A 143 -23.91 -7.08 -1.85
C SER A 143 -23.25 -8.28 -2.53
N ASP A 144 -23.26 -9.44 -1.88
CA ASP A 144 -22.79 -10.72 -2.46
C ASP A 144 -23.53 -11.10 -3.75
#